data_AF-A0A2V5YWI6-F1
#
_entry.id   AF-A0A2V5YWI6-F1
#
_cell.length_a   1.000
_cell.length_b   1.000
_cell.length_c   1.000
_cell.angle_alpha   90.00
_cell.angle_beta   90.00
_cell.angle_gamma   90.00
#
_symmetry.space_group_name_H-M   'P 1'
#
loop_
_entity.id
_entity.type
_entity.pdbx_description
1 polymer ?
#
loop_
_entity_poly.entity_id
_entity_poly.type
_entity_poly.pdbx_seq_one_letter_code
_entity_poly.pdbx_strand_id
1 'polypeptide(L)'
;MRTSIDARANLNLIEENYRRWQENPDLVDSGWSAFFEGFELGNLPQQNGAPEASGEAEAREAALQTRVDSLVYAYCSLGHTIARVDPLAETAPANPLLSLKEFGFSESDLDRRVSSKFFLDNRPMRLREMVAGLARIYADSIGSEFMHIQDPHIRDWIRRQLETRPHKHLTPRAVQIGLLRALLEA
;
A
#
# COMPACT_ATOMS: atom_id res chain seq x y z
N MET A 1 -6.44 -37.12 -8.99
CA MET A 1 -7.54 -36.91 -9.96
C MET A 1 -7.95 -35.44 -9.86
N ARG A 2 -7.63 -34.62 -10.87
CA ARG A 2 -7.99 -33.19 -10.90
C ARG A 2 -9.42 -33.07 -11.45
N THR A 3 -10.41 -32.89 -10.59
CA THR A 3 -11.76 -32.50 -11.00
C THR A 3 -11.81 -30.97 -11.13
N SER A 4 -11.21 -30.46 -12.19
CA SER A 4 -11.55 -29.11 -12.68
C SER A 4 -12.73 -29.29 -13.61
N ILE A 5 -13.94 -29.18 -13.07
CA ILE A 5 -15.15 -29.09 -13.90
C ILE A 5 -15.26 -27.63 -14.35
N ASP A 6 -15.32 -27.42 -15.66
CA ASP A 6 -15.55 -26.11 -16.26
C ASP A 6 -16.81 -25.47 -15.68
N ALA A 7 -16.65 -24.38 -14.92
CA ALA A 7 -17.74 -23.67 -14.24
C ALA A 7 -18.86 -23.18 -15.20
N ARG A 8 -18.58 -23.08 -16.50
CA ARG A 8 -19.57 -22.71 -17.53
C ARG A 8 -20.40 -23.88 -18.06
N ALA A 9 -19.90 -25.11 -18.02
CA ALA A 9 -20.59 -26.26 -18.62
C ALA A 9 -21.82 -26.72 -17.79
N ASN A 10 -21.85 -26.39 -16.50
CA ASN A 10 -22.93 -26.77 -15.58
C ASN A 10 -23.91 -25.64 -15.28
N LEU A 11 -23.77 -24.46 -15.91
CA LEU A 11 -24.59 -23.29 -15.57
C LEU A 11 -26.07 -23.57 -15.84
N ASN A 12 -26.39 -24.15 -16.99
CA ASN A 12 -27.76 -24.50 -17.37
C ASN A 12 -28.38 -25.53 -16.41
N LEU A 13 -27.59 -26.48 -15.92
CA LEU A 13 -28.04 -27.50 -14.97
C LEU A 13 -28.32 -26.90 -13.59
N ILE A 14 -27.46 -25.98 -13.14
CA ILE A 14 -27.66 -25.24 -11.89
C ILE A 14 -28.91 -24.36 -11.99
N GLU A 15 -29.09 -23.62 -13.09
CA GLU A 15 -30.26 -22.77 -13.32
C GLU A 15 -31.57 -23.56 -13.38
N GLU A 16 -31.58 -24.73 -14.04
CA GLU A 16 -32.76 -25.57 -14.13
C GLU A 16 -33.13 -26.22 -12.80
N ASN A 17 -32.15 -26.75 -12.06
CA ASN A 17 -32.40 -27.27 -10.72
C ASN A 17 -32.84 -26.16 -9.75
N TYR A 18 -32.29 -24.96 -9.86
CA TYR A 18 -32.71 -23.83 -9.04
C TYR A 18 -34.16 -23.44 -9.33
N ARG A 19 -34.59 -23.39 -10.60
CA ARG A 19 -36.00 -23.13 -10.96
C ARG A 19 -36.95 -24.19 -10.40
N ARG A 20 -36.57 -25.47 -10.50
CA ARG A 20 -37.36 -26.58 -9.94
C ARG A 20 -37.48 -26.49 -8.41
N TRP A 21 -36.39 -26.12 -7.74
CA TRP A 21 -36.38 -25.91 -6.30
C TRP A 21 -37.27 -24.72 -5.88
N GLN A 22 -37.28 -23.62 -6.64
CA GLN A 22 -38.18 -22.48 -6.41
C GLN A 22 -39.66 -22.83 -6.54
N GLU A 23 -40.02 -23.74 -7.46
CA GLU A 23 -41.40 -24.23 -7.62
C GLU A 23 -41.81 -25.15 -6.47
N ASN A 24 -40.94 -26.10 -6.10
CA ASN A 24 -41.11 -26.95 -4.93
C ASN A 24 -39.75 -27.58 -4.52
N PRO A 25 -39.26 -27.37 -3.28
CA PRO A 25 -37.99 -27.91 -2.79
C PRO A 25 -37.86 -29.44 -2.87
N ASP A 26 -38.96 -30.18 -2.90
CA ASP A 26 -38.97 -31.65 -3.01
C ASP A 26 -38.74 -32.15 -4.45
N LEU A 27 -38.73 -31.25 -5.45
CA LEU A 27 -38.50 -31.59 -6.87
C LEU A 27 -37.03 -31.76 -7.24
N VAL A 28 -36.12 -31.46 -6.32
CA VAL A 28 -34.68 -31.65 -6.48
C VAL A 28 -34.14 -32.61 -5.43
N ASP A 29 -32.97 -33.20 -5.70
CA ASP A 29 -32.29 -34.05 -4.72
C ASP A 29 -31.94 -33.27 -3.44
N SER A 30 -31.85 -34.00 -2.33
CA SER A 30 -31.53 -33.47 -0.99
C SER A 30 -30.27 -32.61 -0.93
N GLY A 31 -29.22 -32.95 -1.69
CA GLY A 31 -27.99 -32.17 -1.78
C GLY A 31 -28.18 -30.84 -2.51
N TRP A 32 -28.98 -30.84 -3.58
CA TRP A 32 -29.36 -29.60 -4.28
C TRP A 32 -30.29 -28.72 -3.44
N SER A 33 -31.26 -29.33 -2.75
CA SER A 33 -32.18 -28.61 -1.88
C SER A 33 -31.45 -27.92 -0.72
N ALA A 34 -30.57 -28.64 -0.03
CA ALA A 34 -29.74 -28.08 1.04
C ALA A 34 -28.77 -27.00 0.53
N PHE A 35 -28.21 -27.19 -0.67
CA PHE A 35 -27.34 -26.20 -1.30
C PHE A 35 -28.08 -24.89 -1.60
N PHE A 36 -29.26 -24.95 -2.24
CA PHE A 36 -30.04 -23.76 -2.57
C PHE A 36 -30.66 -23.10 -1.34
N GLU A 37 -31.10 -23.88 -0.36
CA GLU A 37 -31.57 -23.35 0.92
C GLU A 37 -30.45 -22.58 1.64
N GLY A 38 -29.24 -23.13 1.72
CA GLY A 38 -28.09 -22.43 2.29
C GLY A 38 -27.64 -21.20 1.49
N PHE A 39 -27.74 -21.26 0.16
CA PHE A 39 -27.41 -20.14 -0.74
C PHE A 39 -28.42 -18.99 -0.61
N GLU A 40 -29.73 -19.28 -0.59
CA GLU A 40 -30.77 -18.29 -0.34
C GLU A 40 -30.67 -17.73 1.08
N LEU A 41 -30.41 -18.57 2.09
CA LEU A 41 -30.19 -18.10 3.46
C LEU A 41 -29.01 -17.12 3.55
N GLY A 42 -27.97 -17.32 2.74
CA GLY A 42 -26.82 -16.42 2.61
C GLY A 42 -27.09 -15.18 1.76
N ASN A 43 -28.07 -15.23 0.85
CA ASN A 43 -28.46 -14.13 -0.05
C ASN A 43 -29.70 -13.35 0.40
N LEU A 44 -30.41 -13.80 1.43
CA LEU A 44 -31.44 -13.00 2.08
C LEU A 44 -30.81 -11.67 2.47
N PRO A 45 -31.37 -10.51 2.02
CA PRO A 45 -30.94 -9.24 2.56
C PRO A 45 -31.10 -9.34 4.07
N GLN A 46 -29.99 -9.24 4.79
CA GLN A 46 -29.98 -9.36 6.24
C GLN A 46 -31.01 -8.36 6.78
N GLN A 47 -32.18 -8.85 7.22
CA GLN A 47 -33.22 -8.01 7.84
C GLN A 47 -32.80 -7.49 9.22
N ASN A 48 -31.54 -7.72 9.61
CA ASN A 48 -30.88 -7.02 10.68
C ASN A 48 -29.93 -6.02 10.02
N GLY A 49 -30.16 -4.72 10.24
CA GLY A 49 -29.38 -3.61 9.67
C GLY A 49 -27.89 -3.60 10.01
N ALA A 50 -27.14 -4.60 9.54
CA ALA A 50 -25.70 -4.54 9.33
C ALA A 50 -25.47 -3.82 7.99
N PRO A 51 -24.66 -2.76 7.96
CA PRO A 51 -24.71 -1.82 6.85
C PRO A 51 -23.95 -2.38 5.65
N GLU A 52 -24.56 -2.37 4.47
CA GLU A 52 -23.84 -2.48 3.18
C GLU A 52 -22.68 -1.45 3.08
N ALA A 53 -22.73 -0.38 3.89
CA ALA A 53 -21.64 0.59 4.05
C ALA A 53 -20.34 -0.01 4.61
N SER A 54 -20.35 -1.16 5.31
CA SER A 54 -19.12 -1.76 5.84
C SER A 54 -18.23 -2.32 4.73
N GLY A 55 -18.80 -3.03 3.75
CA GLY A 55 -18.05 -3.57 2.62
C GLY A 55 -17.47 -2.49 1.71
N GLU A 56 -18.23 -1.43 1.44
CA GLU A 56 -17.72 -0.29 0.68
C GLU A 56 -16.64 0.49 1.44
N ALA A 57 -16.79 0.68 2.76
CA ALA A 57 -15.79 1.35 3.57
C ALA A 57 -14.49 0.53 3.65
N GLU A 58 -14.59 -0.78 3.84
CA GLU A 58 -13.44 -1.70 3.82
C GLU A 58 -12.72 -1.69 2.46
N ALA A 59 -13.47 -1.71 1.36
CA ALA A 59 -12.90 -1.63 0.01
C ALA A 59 -12.19 -0.28 -0.21
N ARG A 60 -12.76 0.84 0.25
CA ARG A 60 -12.15 2.18 0.17
C ARG A 60 -10.88 2.26 1.01
N GLU A 61 -10.86 1.66 2.19
CA GLU A 61 -9.68 1.62 3.06
C GLU A 61 -8.57 0.75 2.46
N ALA A 62 -8.90 -0.42 1.91
CA ALA A 62 -7.95 -1.28 1.21
C ALA A 62 -7.34 -0.58 -0.03
N ALA A 63 -8.16 0.17 -0.76
CA ALA A 63 -7.68 0.98 -1.88
C ALA A 63 -6.76 2.13 -1.42
N LEU A 64 -7.08 2.79 -0.31
CA LEU A 64 -6.22 3.80 0.30
C LEU A 64 -4.88 3.21 0.73
N GLN A 65 -4.88 2.08 1.44
CA GLN A 65 -3.67 1.41 1.90
C GLN A 65 -2.76 1.03 0.73
N THR A 66 -3.33 0.49 -0.36
CA THR A 66 -2.58 0.15 -1.57
C THR A 66 -1.89 1.37 -2.18
N ARG A 67 -2.57 2.51 -2.24
CA ARG A 67 -2.00 3.77 -2.76
C ARG A 67 -0.87 4.30 -1.87
N VAL A 68 -1.04 4.21 -0.54
CA VAL A 68 -0.01 4.60 0.44
C VAL A 68 1.23 3.72 0.32
N ASP A 69 1.06 2.41 0.25
CA ASP A 69 2.19 1.47 0.13
C ASP A 69 2.91 1.64 -1.22
N SER A 70 2.17 1.93 -2.29
CA SER A 70 2.74 2.23 -3.61
C SER A 70 3.57 3.51 -3.61
N LEU A 71 3.11 4.55 -2.92
CA LEU A 71 3.84 5.80 -2.71
C LEU A 71 5.17 5.54 -1.98
N VAL A 72 5.14 4.80 -0.87
CA VAL A 72 6.35 4.43 -0.12
C VAL A 72 7.31 3.65 -1.01
N TYR A 73 6.84 2.63 -1.72
CA TYR A 73 7.65 1.83 -2.62
C TYR A 73 8.31 2.67 -3.73
N ALA A 74 7.55 3.62 -4.31
CA ALA A 74 8.07 4.51 -5.34
C ALA A 74 9.19 5.41 -4.81
N TYR A 75 9.06 5.97 -3.61
CA TYR A 75 10.13 6.76 -2.99
C TYR A 75 11.38 5.90 -2.69
N CYS A 76 11.22 4.67 -2.20
CA CYS A 76 12.35 3.75 -2.01
C CYS A 76 13.06 3.42 -3.33
N SER A 77 12.32 3.34 -4.43
CA SER A 77 12.84 2.92 -5.73
C SER A 77 13.40 4.08 -6.56
N LEU A 78 12.76 5.25 -6.51
CA LEU A 78 13.01 6.38 -7.40
C LEU A 78 13.40 7.66 -6.65
N GLY A 79 13.35 7.70 -5.31
CA GLY A 79 13.66 8.92 -4.54
C GLY A 79 15.04 9.50 -4.84
N HIS A 80 16.02 8.64 -5.14
CA HIS A 80 17.35 9.06 -5.56
C HIS A 80 17.34 9.96 -6.82
N THR A 81 16.36 9.81 -7.71
CA THR A 81 16.24 10.60 -8.96
C THR A 81 15.87 12.06 -8.71
N ILE A 82 15.33 12.38 -7.54
CA ILE A 82 14.96 13.75 -7.12
C ILE A 82 15.84 14.25 -5.97
N ALA A 83 16.90 13.50 -5.62
CA ALA A 83 17.81 13.88 -4.55
C ALA A 83 18.69 15.08 -4.93
N ARG A 84 19.02 15.92 -3.95
CA ARG A 84 19.89 17.10 -4.11
C ARG A 84 21.36 16.71 -3.96
N VAL A 85 21.85 15.95 -4.93
CA VAL A 85 23.24 15.47 -4.97
C VAL A 85 24.19 16.42 -5.69
N ASP A 86 23.68 17.27 -6.58
CA ASP A 86 24.46 18.30 -7.26
C ASP A 86 24.53 19.58 -6.40
N PRO A 87 25.70 19.97 -5.89
CA PRO A 87 25.85 21.17 -5.06
C PRO A 87 25.73 22.48 -5.86
N LEU A 88 25.82 22.44 -7.19
CA LEU A 88 25.70 23.60 -8.06
C LEU A 88 24.26 23.86 -8.53
N ALA A 89 23.38 22.88 -8.37
CA ALA A 89 22.00 22.98 -8.81
C ALA A 89 21.18 23.90 -7.88
N GLU A 90 20.50 24.89 -8.47
CA GLU A 90 19.61 25.79 -7.73
C GLU A 90 18.34 25.09 -7.24
N THR A 91 17.85 24.11 -8.01
CA THR A 91 16.61 23.39 -7.75
C THR A 91 16.83 21.88 -7.74
N ALA A 92 15.99 21.17 -6.98
CA ALA A 92 15.99 19.71 -7.01
C ALA A 92 15.43 19.22 -8.35
N PRO A 93 15.95 18.09 -8.89
CA PRO A 93 15.32 17.45 -10.04
C PRO A 93 13.89 17.05 -9.71
N ALA A 94 13.00 17.11 -10.70
CA ALA A 94 11.62 16.67 -10.56
C ALA A 94 11.45 15.31 -11.25
N ASN A 95 10.67 14.43 -10.63
CA ASN A 95 10.25 13.17 -11.23
C ASN A 95 8.71 13.07 -11.16
N PRO A 96 8.00 13.15 -12.30
CA PRO A 96 6.54 13.05 -12.33
C PRO A 96 5.99 11.79 -11.69
N LEU A 97 6.74 10.68 -11.74
CA LEU A 97 6.38 9.38 -11.14
C LEU A 97 6.34 9.40 -9.60
N LEU A 98 6.86 10.44 -8.97
CA LEU A 98 6.80 10.67 -7.53
C LEU A 98 5.75 11.72 -7.12
N SER A 99 4.98 12.25 -8.08
CA SER A 99 3.92 13.21 -7.78
C SER A 99 2.74 12.50 -7.09
N LEU A 100 2.10 13.20 -6.14
CA LEU A 100 0.96 12.64 -5.40
C LEU A 100 -0.21 12.22 -6.29
N LYS A 101 -0.38 12.93 -7.41
CA LYS A 101 -1.42 12.66 -8.40
C LYS A 101 -1.26 11.28 -9.05
N GLU A 102 -0.04 10.81 -9.28
CA GLU A 102 0.20 9.47 -9.84
C GLU A 102 -0.31 8.35 -8.93
N PHE A 103 -0.37 8.60 -7.62
CA PHE A 103 -0.94 7.68 -6.62
C PHE A 103 -2.40 8.01 -6.30
N GLY A 104 -3.05 8.86 -7.11
CA GLY A 104 -4.44 9.28 -6.96
C GLY A 104 -4.72 10.23 -5.79
N PHE A 105 -3.69 10.76 -5.11
CA PHE A 105 -3.86 11.70 -4.01
C PHE A 105 -4.04 13.13 -4.51
N SER A 106 -4.90 13.88 -3.83
CA SER A 106 -5.07 15.33 -4.01
C SER A 106 -4.65 16.09 -2.75
N GLU A 107 -4.66 17.43 -2.81
CA GLU A 107 -4.35 18.27 -1.65
C GLU A 107 -5.30 18.03 -0.47
N SER A 108 -6.56 17.67 -0.72
CA SER A 108 -7.53 17.36 0.35
C SER A 108 -7.17 16.09 1.13
N ASP A 109 -6.34 15.21 0.57
CA ASP A 109 -5.90 13.99 1.24
C ASP A 109 -4.73 14.22 2.21
N LEU A 110 -4.06 15.39 2.16
CA LEU A 110 -2.81 15.64 2.90
C LEU A 110 -2.95 15.57 4.44
N ASP A 111 -4.17 15.76 4.95
CA ASP A 111 -4.47 15.65 6.39
C ASP A 111 -5.03 14.28 6.79
N ARG A 112 -5.23 13.36 5.84
CA ARG A 112 -5.65 11.98 6.15
C ARG A 112 -4.59 11.27 6.97
N ARG A 113 -5.04 10.53 7.98
CA ARG A 113 -4.18 9.63 8.75
C ARG A 113 -3.92 8.38 7.92
N VAL A 114 -2.65 8.06 7.76
CA VAL A 114 -2.15 6.92 6.99
C VAL A 114 -1.04 6.22 7.76
N SER A 115 -0.79 4.97 7.43
CA SER A 115 0.34 4.18 7.92
C SER A 115 0.78 3.20 6.83
N SER A 116 2.03 2.78 6.87
CA SER A 116 2.53 1.73 5.99
C SER A 116 3.43 0.77 6.76
N LYS A 117 3.23 -0.53 6.56
CA LYS A 117 4.11 -1.57 7.13
C LYS A 117 5.56 -1.45 6.64
N PHE A 118 5.77 -0.74 5.54
CA PHE A 118 7.07 -0.58 4.90
C PHE A 118 7.75 0.75 5.24
N PHE A 119 7.24 1.52 6.20
CA PHE A 119 7.79 2.82 6.57
C PHE A 119 7.61 3.12 8.07
N LEU A 120 8.71 3.48 8.74
CA LEU A 120 8.74 3.95 10.13
C LEU A 120 7.90 3.08 11.09
N ASP A 121 8.10 1.77 11.02
CA ASP A 121 7.45 0.76 11.87
C ASP A 121 5.91 0.87 11.92
N ASN A 122 5.28 1.18 10.78
CA ASN A 122 3.83 1.31 10.65
C ASN A 122 3.20 2.37 11.57
N ARG A 123 3.98 3.38 11.97
CA ARG A 123 3.47 4.48 12.80
C ARG A 123 2.42 5.30 12.03
N PRO A 124 1.22 5.52 12.59
CA PRO A 124 0.23 6.40 11.97
C PRO A 124 0.70 7.86 11.95
N MET A 125 0.55 8.53 10.81
CA MET A 125 0.89 9.95 10.61
C MET A 125 -0.02 10.58 9.55
N ARG A 126 0.04 11.90 9.39
CA ARG A 126 -0.66 12.56 8.27
C ARG A 126 0.07 12.27 6.95
N LEU A 127 -0.67 12.17 5.84
CA LEU A 127 -0.06 11.95 4.53
C LEU A 127 1.04 12.97 4.20
N ARG A 128 0.83 14.25 4.54
CA ARG A 128 1.87 15.30 4.36
C ARG A 128 3.17 15.00 5.13
N GLU A 129 3.05 14.42 6.33
CA GLU A 129 4.19 14.09 7.18
C GLU A 129 4.94 12.87 6.62
N MET A 130 4.21 11.88 6.11
CA MET A 130 4.78 10.73 5.41
C MET A 130 5.56 11.16 4.18
N VAL A 131 4.98 12.00 3.32
CA VAL A 131 5.63 12.51 2.10
C VAL A 131 6.89 13.31 2.46
N ALA A 132 6.82 14.20 3.44
CA ALA A 132 7.99 14.94 3.92
C ALA A 132 9.06 14.01 4.51
N GLY A 133 8.66 12.95 5.23
CA GLY A 133 9.55 11.94 5.77
C GLY A 133 10.26 11.13 4.68
N LEU A 134 9.50 10.66 3.69
CA LEU A 134 10.02 9.94 2.52
C LEU A 134 11.01 10.82 1.74
N ALA A 135 10.63 12.06 1.44
CA ALA A 135 11.50 13.01 0.74
C ALA A 135 12.80 13.25 1.53
N ARG A 136 12.71 13.43 2.85
CA ARG A 136 13.88 13.62 3.70
C ARG A 136 14.81 12.40 3.75
N ILE A 137 14.25 11.18 3.74
CA ILE A 137 15.03 9.94 3.89
C ILE A 137 15.64 9.51 2.54
N TYR A 138 14.88 9.61 1.45
CA TYR A 138 15.25 9.05 0.15
C TYR A 138 15.65 10.09 -0.92
N ALA A 139 15.39 11.38 -0.67
CA ALA A 139 15.51 12.45 -1.67
C ALA A 139 16.10 13.78 -1.13
N ASP A 140 16.75 13.81 0.05
CA ASP A 140 17.44 15.02 0.55
C ASP A 140 18.85 15.10 -0.09
N SER A 141 19.90 15.35 0.70
CA SER A 141 21.27 15.45 0.20
C SER A 141 21.93 14.10 -0.15
N ILE A 142 21.21 12.98 0.02
CA ILE A 142 21.69 11.63 -0.27
C ILE A 142 20.60 10.89 -1.05
N GLY A 143 20.93 10.49 -2.28
CA GLY A 143 20.11 9.59 -3.08
C GLY A 143 20.51 8.14 -2.83
N SER A 144 19.58 7.33 -2.34
CA SER A 144 19.84 5.92 -2.02
C SER A 144 19.27 4.99 -3.08
N GLU A 145 20.14 4.18 -3.70
CA GLU A 145 19.77 3.15 -4.66
C GLU A 145 20.04 1.77 -4.09
N PHE A 146 18.99 1.05 -3.70
CA PHE A 146 19.14 -0.27 -3.09
C PHE A 146 18.07 -1.28 -3.53
N MET A 147 16.99 -0.82 -4.16
CA MET A 147 15.86 -1.68 -4.53
C MET A 147 16.20 -2.73 -5.59
N HIS A 148 17.30 -2.57 -6.33
CA HIS A 148 17.84 -3.53 -7.30
C HIS A 148 18.46 -4.79 -6.64
N ILE A 149 18.75 -4.73 -5.34
CA ILE A 149 19.29 -5.87 -4.57
C ILE A 149 18.23 -6.97 -4.51
N GLN A 150 18.60 -8.18 -4.92
CA GLN A 150 17.67 -9.31 -5.00
C GLN A 150 17.31 -9.86 -3.61
N ASP A 151 18.25 -9.83 -2.66
CA ASP A 151 18.05 -10.32 -1.30
C ASP A 151 17.09 -9.38 -0.52
N PRO A 152 15.89 -9.86 -0.14
CA PRO A 152 14.93 -9.06 0.62
C PRO A 152 15.42 -8.72 2.03
N HIS A 153 16.23 -9.57 2.67
CA HIS A 153 16.77 -9.30 4.00
C HIS A 153 17.76 -8.14 3.97
N ILE A 154 18.60 -8.08 2.93
CA ILE A 154 19.54 -6.96 2.74
C ILE A 154 18.77 -5.67 2.44
N ARG A 155 17.77 -5.70 1.53
CA ARG A 155 16.94 -4.51 1.24
C ARG A 155 16.26 -3.96 2.50
N ASP A 156 15.68 -4.86 3.29
CA ASP A 156 15.00 -4.52 4.53
C ASP A 156 15.96 -4.00 5.60
N TRP A 157 17.18 -4.56 5.69
CA TRP A 157 18.24 -4.02 6.54
C TRP A 157 18.65 -2.61 6.13
N ILE A 158 18.91 -2.36 4.83
CA ILE A 158 19.26 -1.03 4.32
C ILE A 158 18.15 -0.03 4.62
N ARG A 159 16.89 -0.40 4.30
CA ARG A 159 15.72 0.43 4.59
C ARG A 159 15.69 0.86 6.06
N ARG A 160 15.83 -0.09 6.99
CA ARG A 160 15.86 0.23 8.42
C ARG A 160 17.00 1.17 8.80
N GLN A 161 18.20 0.98 8.25
CA GLN A 161 19.33 1.88 8.52
C GLN A 161 19.07 3.31 8.01
N LEU A 162 18.47 3.44 6.82
CA LEU A 162 18.09 4.74 6.26
C LEU A 162 17.00 5.43 7.10
N GLU A 163 15.97 4.67 7.50
CA GLU A 163 14.83 5.20 8.25
C GLU A 163 15.13 5.55 9.71
N THR A 164 16.11 4.87 10.32
CA THR A 164 16.56 5.13 11.70
C THR A 164 17.69 6.16 11.81
N ARG A 165 18.18 6.65 10.67
CA ARG A 165 19.28 7.61 10.65
C ARG A 165 18.93 8.89 11.42
N PRO A 166 19.83 9.38 12.30
CA PRO A 166 19.60 10.64 12.99
C PRO A 166 19.43 11.79 12.00
N HIS A 167 18.52 12.71 12.29
CA HIS A 167 18.43 13.96 11.54
C HIS A 167 19.77 14.70 11.57
N LYS A 168 20.16 15.33 10.45
CA LYS A 168 21.42 16.08 10.30
C LYS A 168 21.65 17.13 11.40
N HIS A 169 20.58 17.67 11.97
CA HIS A 169 20.62 18.66 13.05
C HIS A 169 20.82 18.06 14.46
N LEU A 170 20.84 16.73 14.60
CA LEU A 170 21.12 16.04 15.86
C LEU A 170 22.61 15.72 16.05
N THR A 171 23.46 16.04 15.07
CA THR A 171 24.91 15.84 15.16
C THR A 171 25.51 16.72 16.27
N PRO A 172 26.23 16.17 17.26
CA PRO A 172 26.81 16.95 18.35
C PRO A 172 27.73 18.08 17.86
N ARG A 173 27.70 19.23 18.53
CA ARG A 173 28.49 20.42 18.14
C ARG A 173 30.00 20.13 18.03
N ALA A 174 30.54 19.29 18.91
CA ALA A 174 31.94 18.88 18.86
C ALA A 174 32.29 18.16 17.54
N VAL A 175 31.38 17.29 17.06
CA VAL A 175 31.53 16.59 15.78
C VAL A 175 31.44 17.57 14.62
N GLN A 176 30.50 18.51 14.65
CA GLN A 176 30.39 19.55 13.62
C GLN A 176 31.67 20.40 13.49
N ILE A 177 32.26 20.80 14.62
CA ILE A 177 33.53 21.54 14.64
C ILE A 177 34.66 20.68 14.07
N GLY A 178 34.72 19.39 14.43
CA GLY A 178 35.71 18.46 13.89
C GLY A 178 35.61 18.32 12.37
N LEU A 179 34.39 18.14 11.84
CA LEU A 179 34.13 18.05 10.40
C LEU A 179 34.51 19.36 9.68
N LEU A 180 34.17 20.52 10.25
CA LEU A 180 34.54 21.81 9.66
C LEU A 180 36.06 22.00 9.59
N ARG A 181 36.80 21.64 10.65
CA ARG A 181 38.26 21.72 10.64
C ARG A 181 38.85 20.83 9.55
N ALA A 182 38.38 19.59 9.44
CA ALA A 182 38.83 18.67 8.40
C ALA A 182 38.57 19.22 6.98
N LEU A 183 37.43 19.90 6.76
CA LEU A 183 37.11 20.52 5.47
C LEU A 183 37.95 21.77 5.16
N LEU A 184 38.40 22.52 6.17
CA LEU A 184 39.26 23.70 5.98
C LEU A 184 40.72 23.33 5.72
N GLU A 185 41.13 22.13 6.13
CA GLU A 185 42.48 21.59 5.92
C GLU A 185 42.62 20.81 4.59
N ALA A 186 41.50 20.45 3.94
CA ALA A 186 41.46 19.71 2.68
C ALA A 186 41.65 20.61 1.46
#